data_AF-X1HJ76-F1
#
_entry.id   AF-X1HJ76-F1
#
_cell.length_a   1.000
_cell.length_b   1.000
_cell.length_c   1.000
_cell.angle_alpha   90.00
_cell.angle_beta   90.00
_cell.angle_gamma   90.00
#
_symmetry.space_group_name_H-M   'P 1'
#
loop_
_entity.id
_entity.type
_entity.pdbx_description
1 polymer ?
#
loop_
_entity_poly.entity_id
_entity_poly.type
_entity_poly.pdbx_seq_one_letter_code
_entity_poly.pdbx_strand_id
1 'polypeptide(L)'
;GEKAKGGMAVEGTGANAARDLGQGWKISPSVIIKGETTFTMAEIKGPGAIQHIWLTCSPEVWRTLVFRIYWDEEEEPSVEVPVGDFF
;
A
#
# COMPACT_ATOMS: atom_id res chain seq x y z
N GLY A 1 -5.68 -0.30 -5.83
CA GLY A 1 -6.95 -1.06 -5.94
C GLY A 1 -7.87 -0.34 -6.90
N GLU A 2 -8.67 -1.07 -7.68
CA GLU A 2 -9.57 -0.48 -8.66
C GLU A 2 -10.76 0.26 -8.03
N LYS A 3 -11.32 1.23 -8.76
CA LYS A 3 -12.50 1.99 -8.35
C LYS A 3 -13.66 1.03 -8.01
N ALA A 4 -14.30 1.25 -6.87
CA ALA A 4 -15.41 0.44 -6.35
C ALA A 4 -15.07 -1.06 -6.08
N LYS A 5 -13.79 -1.43 -6.00
CA LYS A 5 -13.34 -2.78 -5.61
C LYS A 5 -12.80 -2.85 -4.17
N GLY A 6 -13.17 -1.89 -3.32
CA GLY A 6 -12.89 -1.96 -1.89
C GLY A 6 -13.59 -3.17 -1.27
N GLY A 7 -12.87 -3.99 -0.49
CA GLY A 7 -13.45 -5.18 0.17
C GLY A 7 -13.57 -6.44 -0.70
N MET A 8 -12.97 -6.45 -1.89
CA MET A 8 -13.03 -7.61 -2.79
C MET A 8 -11.99 -8.70 -2.47
N ALA A 9 -11.01 -8.43 -1.61
CA ALA A 9 -10.01 -9.41 -1.22
C ALA A 9 -10.66 -10.60 -0.49
N VAL A 10 -10.25 -11.83 -0.81
CA VAL A 10 -10.69 -13.07 -0.14
C VAL A 10 -9.59 -13.67 0.75
N GLU A 11 -8.36 -13.19 0.60
CA GLU A 11 -7.18 -13.57 1.38
C GLU A 11 -6.47 -12.32 1.89
N GLY A 12 -5.66 -12.47 2.93
CA GLY A 12 -4.90 -11.38 3.54
C GLY A 12 -4.77 -11.52 5.05
N THR A 13 -4.13 -10.53 5.65
CA THR A 13 -3.83 -10.53 7.10
C THR A 13 -5.07 -10.56 7.99
N GLY A 14 -6.24 -10.19 7.48
CA GLY A 14 -7.53 -10.24 8.16
C GLY A 14 -8.39 -11.47 7.85
N ALA A 15 -7.96 -12.41 6.99
CA ALA A 15 -8.79 -13.52 6.51
C ALA A 15 -9.36 -14.39 7.65
N ASN A 16 -8.53 -14.77 8.62
CA ASN A 16 -8.98 -15.59 9.75
C ASN A 16 -10.03 -14.86 10.62
N ALA A 17 -9.91 -13.54 10.78
CA ALA A 17 -10.86 -12.73 11.54
C ALA A 17 -12.18 -12.54 10.79
N ALA A 18 -12.14 -12.49 9.45
CA ALA A 18 -13.30 -12.27 8.59
C ALA A 18 -13.93 -13.55 8.01
N ARG A 19 -13.49 -14.74 8.43
CA ARG A 19 -13.86 -16.05 7.86
C ARG A 19 -15.37 -16.30 7.72
N ASP A 20 -16.18 -15.72 8.62
CA ASP A 20 -17.63 -15.90 8.69
C ASP A 20 -18.43 -14.68 8.20
N LEU A 21 -17.76 -13.61 7.72
CA LEU A 21 -18.39 -12.32 7.39
C LEU A 21 -18.78 -12.17 5.90
N GLY A 22 -18.26 -13.02 5.01
CA GLY A 22 -18.46 -12.94 3.56
C GLY A 22 -17.62 -11.86 2.86
N GLN A 23 -17.69 -11.81 1.53
CA GLN A 23 -16.97 -10.83 0.70
C GLN A 23 -17.60 -9.43 0.80
N GLY A 24 -16.77 -8.40 0.81
CA GLY A 24 -17.17 -7.00 1.05
C GLY A 24 -16.52 -6.38 2.29
N TRP A 25 -15.98 -7.21 3.18
CA TRP A 25 -15.19 -6.77 4.34
C TRP A 25 -13.72 -6.53 4.01
N LYS A 26 -13.03 -5.76 4.84
CA LYS A 26 -11.61 -5.43 4.66
C LYS A 26 -10.71 -6.60 5.08
N ILE A 27 -10.60 -7.61 4.21
CA ILE A 27 -9.85 -8.85 4.47
C ILE A 27 -8.33 -8.67 4.40
N SER A 28 -7.82 -7.76 3.58
CA SER A 28 -6.39 -7.48 3.46
C SER A 28 -6.08 -6.01 3.81
N PRO A 29 -6.10 -5.64 5.10
CA PRO A 29 -5.86 -4.27 5.53
C PRO A 29 -4.38 -3.88 5.58
N SER A 30 -3.48 -4.87 5.54
CA SER A 30 -2.03 -4.69 5.63
C SER A 30 -1.31 -5.76 4.82
N VAL A 31 -0.03 -5.53 4.55
CA VAL A 31 0.84 -6.44 3.81
C VAL A 31 2.15 -6.66 4.57
N ILE A 32 2.72 -7.85 4.40
CA ILE A 32 4.07 -8.16 4.89
C ILE A 32 5.02 -8.01 3.71
N ILE A 33 5.93 -7.03 3.81
CA ILE A 33 6.96 -6.79 2.81
C ILE A 33 8.23 -7.47 3.32
N LYS A 34 8.75 -8.44 2.56
CA LYS A 34 9.99 -9.12 2.92
C LYS A 34 11.17 -8.19 2.66
N GLY A 35 12.29 -8.42 3.36
CA GLY A 35 13.54 -7.71 3.08
C GLY A 35 13.89 -7.79 1.59
N GLU A 36 14.41 -6.69 1.04
CA GLU A 36 14.84 -6.58 -0.36
C GLU A 36 13.73 -6.86 -1.39
N THR A 37 12.46 -6.66 -1.01
CA THR A 37 11.33 -6.75 -1.94
C THR A 37 10.58 -5.45 -2.03
N THR A 38 9.92 -5.23 -3.17
CA THR A 38 9.07 -4.07 -3.42
C THR A 38 7.62 -4.53 -3.48
N PHE A 39 6.72 -3.73 -2.90
CA PHE A 39 5.29 -3.93 -3.00
C PHE A 39 4.63 -2.70 -3.62
N THR A 40 3.96 -2.88 -4.76
CA THR A 40 3.20 -1.81 -5.42
C THR A 40 1.89 -1.57 -4.68
N MET A 41 1.82 -0.47 -3.92
CA MET A 41 0.62 -0.11 -3.16
C MET A 41 -0.49 0.48 -4.04
N ALA A 42 -0.11 1.26 -5.05
CA ALA A 42 -1.04 1.88 -5.99
C ALA A 42 -0.40 1.98 -7.38
N GLU A 43 -1.23 1.71 -8.39
CA GLU A 43 -0.94 1.89 -9.81
C GLU A 43 -2.15 2.64 -10.39
N ILE A 44 -1.97 3.90 -10.78
CA ILE A 44 -3.07 4.81 -11.12
C ILE A 44 -2.86 5.31 -12.54
N LYS A 45 -3.82 5.01 -13.41
CA LYS A 45 -3.76 5.42 -14.83
C LYS A 45 -4.47 6.75 -15.06
N GLY A 46 -3.87 7.56 -15.93
CA GLY A 46 -4.42 8.84 -16.37
C GLY A 46 -4.13 9.98 -15.39
N PRO A 47 -4.52 11.21 -15.77
CA PRO A 47 -4.21 12.40 -15.00
C PRO A 47 -5.01 12.47 -13.70
N GLY A 48 -4.40 13.03 -12.65
CA GLY A 48 -5.03 13.22 -11.36
C GLY A 48 -4.09 13.82 -10.33
N ALA A 49 -4.55 13.89 -9.08
CA ALA A 49 -3.75 14.33 -7.95
C ALA A 49 -4.02 13.45 -6.73
N ILE A 50 -2.96 13.07 -6.02
CA ILE A 50 -3.08 12.37 -4.75
C ILE A 50 -3.38 13.41 -3.67
N GLN A 51 -4.63 13.43 -3.20
CA GLN A 51 -5.08 14.42 -2.22
C GLN A 51 -4.85 14.01 -0.75
N HIS A 52 -4.66 12.71 -0.50
CA HIS A 52 -4.53 12.19 0.86
C HIS A 52 -3.83 10.82 0.86
N ILE A 53 -2.81 10.69 1.69
CA ILE A 53 -2.13 9.42 1.99
C ILE A 53 -2.20 9.20 3.49
N TRP A 54 -2.62 8.02 3.91
CA TRP A 54 -2.54 7.57 5.29
C TRP A 54 -1.95 6.17 5.34
N LEU A 55 -0.97 5.96 6.20
CA LEU A 55 -0.37 4.66 6.45
C LEU A 55 0.11 4.57 7.90
N THR A 56 0.29 3.33 8.38
CA THR A 56 0.91 3.05 9.66
C THR A 56 1.89 1.90 9.49
N CYS A 57 3.01 1.95 10.20
CA CYS A 57 4.00 0.89 10.26
C CYS A 57 4.71 0.90 11.63
N SER A 58 5.46 -0.16 11.90
CA SER A 58 6.22 -0.28 13.14
C SER A 58 7.33 0.79 13.22
N PRO A 59 7.57 1.46 14.36
CA PRO A 59 8.64 2.46 14.48
C PRO A 59 10.04 1.95 14.14
N GLU A 60 10.29 0.65 14.34
CA GLU A 60 11.57 -0.01 14.08
C GLU A 60 11.93 -0.02 12.58
N VAL A 61 10.95 0.17 11.68
CA VAL A 61 11.16 0.16 10.23
C VAL A 61 11.15 1.54 9.59
N TRP A 62 11.00 2.63 10.36
CA TRP A 62 10.89 3.98 9.81
C TRP A 62 12.04 4.39 8.88
N ARG A 63 13.25 3.92 9.16
CA ARG A 63 14.45 4.20 8.36
C ARG A 63 14.83 3.11 7.35
N THR A 64 14.12 1.98 7.35
CA THR A 64 14.44 0.82 6.49
C THR A 64 13.34 0.48 5.49
N LEU A 65 12.10 0.90 5.75
CA LEU A 65 11.00 0.81 4.80
C LEU A 65 11.05 2.04 3.88
N VAL A 66 11.46 1.85 2.63
CA VAL A 66 11.59 2.93 1.64
C VAL A 66 10.25 3.15 0.93
N PHE A 67 9.80 4.40 0.89
CA PHE A 67 8.61 4.84 0.15
C PHE A 67 9.02 5.45 -1.19
N ARG A 68 8.42 4.96 -2.27
CA ARG A 68 8.72 5.37 -3.64
C ARG A 68 7.49 5.88 -4.36
N ILE A 69 7.63 6.98 -5.10
CA ILE A 69 6.61 7.51 -5.99
C ILE A 69 7.24 7.80 -7.36
N TYR A 70 6.55 7.35 -8.40
CA TYR A 70 6.91 7.52 -9.80
C TYR A 70 5.77 8.28 -10.48
N TRP A 71 6.09 9.30 -11.27
CA TRP A 71 5.12 10.06 -12.06
C TRP A 71 5.31 9.81 -13.55
N ASP A 72 4.22 9.83 -14.31
CA ASP A 72 4.23 9.85 -15.78
C ASP A 72 5.16 8.80 -16.45
N GLU A 73 5.17 7.57 -15.91
CA GLU A 73 5.94 6.41 -16.40
C GLU A 73 7.49 6.58 -16.35
N GLU A 74 7.99 7.47 -15.49
CA GLU A 74 9.43 7.61 -15.28
C GLU A 74 10.10 6.34 -14.72
N GLU A 75 11.34 6.07 -15.14
CA GLU A 75 12.13 4.91 -14.66
C GLU A 75 12.70 5.14 -13.26
N GLU A 76 13.08 6.38 -12.95
CA GLU A 76 13.67 6.77 -11.67
C GLU A 76 12.61 7.44 -10.78
N PRO A 77 12.49 7.08 -9.50
CA PRO A 77 11.45 7.64 -8.65
C PRO A 77 11.69 9.12 -8.34
N SER A 78 10.68 9.96 -8.59
CA SER A 78 10.66 11.36 -8.13
C SER A 78 10.69 11.51 -6.61
N VAL A 79 10.20 10.52 -5.86
CA VAL A 79 10.30 10.44 -4.40
C VAL A 79 10.89 9.09 -4.04
N GLU A 80 12.02 9.07 -3.35
CA GLU A 80 12.62 7.87 -2.77
C GLU A 80 13.24 8.21 -1.42
N VAL A 81 12.52 7.91 -0.33
CA VAL A 81 12.95 8.23 1.03
C VAL A 81 12.48 7.14 2.01
N PRO A 82 13.13 6.97 3.18
CA PRO A 82 12.54 6.17 4.23
C PRO A 82 11.17 6.70 4.64
N VAL A 83 10.23 5.80 4.94
CA VAL A 83 8.83 6.15 5.21
C VAL A 83 8.70 7.12 6.38
N GLY A 84 9.55 7.00 7.41
CA GLY A 84 9.52 7.88 8.57
C GLY A 84 10.15 9.25 8.34
N ASP A 85 10.85 9.47 7.22
CA ASP A 85 11.40 10.78 6.86
C ASP A 85 10.43 11.55 5.94
N PHE A 86 9.51 10.85 5.25
CA PHE A 86 8.46 11.46 4.44
C PHE A 86 7.30 12.02 5.27
N PHE A 87 6.95 11.34 6.37
CA PHE A 87 5.84 11.68 7.27
C PHE A 87 6.34 12.32 8.56
#